data_AF-A0A1G7NRP7-F1
#
_entry.id   AF-A0A1G7NRP7-F1
#
_cell.length_a   1.000
_cell.length_b   1.000
_cell.length_c   1.000
_cell.angle_alpha   90.00
_cell.angle_beta   90.00
_cell.angle_gamma   90.00
#
_symmetry.space_group_name_H-M   'P 1'
#
loop_
_entity.id
_entity.type
_entity.pdbx_description
1 polymer ?
#
loop_
_entity_poly.entity_id
_entity_poly.type
_entity_poly.pdbx_seq_one_letter_code
_entity_poly.pdbx_strand_id
1 'polypeptide(L)'
;MQQEVNYLQQLLATLRTRLLVMAASVGIALEEAGKALAANDPGRATAVMESDAAIDALENEIDEMALQLLARTQPVAGDLRFVVSALRMVVDLERIGDEAVSVAEQAVLMQDTPGCAVIPQVLPMFQRARDAYEQAVRVFRENRADEALQMIHGDGEALQCEVRIIQGIMERLSDPASGLKPPLAMHIILITRSLTRIWRRSINIAEHVYFISQGESLKHNKLDDKTTAPAPLAAEMDAAAAGDGAAAAQKAPAVDEDAE
;
A
#
# COMPACT_ATOMS: atom_id res chain seq x y z
N MET A 1 -22.26 17.41 -35.59
CA MET A 1 -20.80 17.55 -35.41
C MET A 1 -20.41 18.48 -34.26
N GLN A 2 -20.43 19.83 -34.37
CA GLN A 2 -19.93 20.69 -33.27
C GLN A 2 -20.71 20.54 -31.95
N GLN A 3 -22.04 20.40 -32.01
CA GLN A 3 -22.89 20.18 -30.83
C GLN A 3 -22.65 18.81 -30.17
N GLU A 4 -22.42 17.76 -30.97
CA GLU A 4 -22.13 16.41 -30.46
C GLU A 4 -20.75 16.34 -29.79
N VAL A 5 -19.74 17.02 -30.37
CA VAL A 5 -18.41 17.14 -29.78
C VAL A 5 -18.48 17.87 -28.43
N ASN A 6 -19.21 19.00 -28.37
CA ASN A 6 -19.40 19.72 -27.11
C ASN A 6 -20.13 18.88 -26.06
N TYR A 7 -21.13 18.09 -26.48
CA TYR A 7 -21.86 17.19 -25.59
C TYR A 7 -20.98 16.07 -25.01
N LEU A 8 -20.17 15.40 -25.84
CA LEU A 8 -19.23 14.37 -25.39
C LEU A 8 -18.24 14.94 -24.37
N GLN A 9 -17.65 16.11 -24.66
CA GLN A 9 -16.69 16.75 -23.76
C GLN A 9 -17.33 17.10 -22.40
N GLN A 10 -18.59 17.54 -22.40
CA GLN A 10 -19.34 17.80 -21.17
C GLN A 10 -19.58 16.51 -20.36
N LEU A 11 -19.92 15.40 -21.01
CA LEU A 11 -20.08 14.11 -20.34
C LEU A 11 -18.77 13.60 -19.74
N LEU A 12 -17.66 13.69 -20.48
CA LEU A 12 -16.33 13.30 -20.00
C LEU A 12 -15.90 14.15 -18.79
N ALA A 13 -16.13 15.46 -18.85
CA ALA A 13 -15.84 16.37 -17.73
C ALA A 13 -16.69 16.04 -16.49
N THR A 14 -17.96 15.67 -16.70
CA THR A 14 -18.86 15.27 -15.62
C THR A 14 -18.39 13.96 -14.97
N LEU A 15 -18.08 12.94 -15.79
CA LEU A 15 -17.55 11.66 -15.32
C LEU A 15 -16.26 11.84 -14.52
N ARG A 16 -15.33 12.67 -15.01
CA ARG A 16 -14.10 13.04 -14.30
C ARG A 16 -14.39 13.69 -12.95
N THR A 17 -15.36 14.61 -12.91
CA THR A 17 -15.75 15.31 -11.69
C THR A 17 -16.30 14.33 -10.65
N ARG A 18 -17.15 13.40 -11.06
CA ARG A 18 -17.74 12.40 -10.15
C ARG A 18 -16.70 11.42 -9.61
N LEU A 19 -15.75 10.98 -10.44
CA LEU A 19 -14.58 10.23 -9.96
C LEU A 19 -13.76 11.00 -8.92
N LEU A 20 -13.51 12.30 -9.13
CA LEU A 20 -12.78 13.11 -8.16
C LEU A 20 -13.56 13.31 -6.86
N VAL A 21 -14.89 13.38 -6.92
CA VAL A 21 -15.76 13.40 -5.73
C VAL A 21 -15.65 12.09 -4.97
N MET A 22 -15.74 10.94 -5.65
CA MET A 22 -15.55 9.63 -5.01
C MET A 22 -14.16 9.50 -4.39
N ALA A 23 -13.12 9.93 -5.08
CA ALA A 23 -11.77 9.96 -4.53
C ALA A 23 -11.64 10.86 -3.29
N ALA A 24 -12.32 12.02 -3.27
CA ALA A 24 -12.33 12.85 -2.07
C ALA A 24 -13.03 12.14 -0.90
N SER A 25 -14.17 11.49 -1.13
CA SER A 25 -14.90 10.73 -0.10
C SER A 25 -14.06 9.57 0.47
N VAL A 26 -13.42 8.79 -0.40
CA VAL A 26 -12.52 7.70 0.00
C VAL A 26 -11.31 8.23 0.79
N GLY A 27 -10.73 9.36 0.37
CA GLY A 27 -9.65 10.02 1.11
C GLY A 27 -10.05 10.45 2.51
N ILE A 28 -11.26 10.97 2.68
CA ILE A 28 -11.82 11.32 4.00
C ILE A 28 -12.01 10.05 4.85
N ALA A 29 -12.62 9.00 4.29
CA ALA A 29 -12.82 7.74 5.00
C ALA A 29 -11.48 7.14 5.49
N LEU A 30 -10.46 7.14 4.64
CA LEU A 30 -9.11 6.68 4.99
C LEU A 30 -8.53 7.52 6.14
N GLU A 31 -8.55 8.85 6.03
CA GLU A 31 -8.03 9.75 7.06
C GLU A 31 -8.74 9.56 8.41
N GLU A 32 -10.07 9.46 8.40
CA GLU A 32 -10.86 9.29 9.61
C GLU A 32 -10.66 7.90 10.23
N ALA A 33 -10.49 6.83 9.43
CA ALA A 33 -10.14 5.49 9.92
C ALA A 33 -8.78 5.49 10.62
N GLY A 34 -7.79 6.19 10.05
CA GLY A 34 -6.47 6.35 10.68
C GLY A 34 -6.53 7.12 12.00
N LYS A 35 -7.31 8.20 12.06
CA LYS A 35 -7.53 8.95 13.30
C LYS A 35 -8.25 8.12 14.35
N ALA A 36 -9.24 7.33 13.95
CA ALA A 36 -9.97 6.45 14.86
C ALA A 36 -9.04 5.42 15.48
N LEU A 37 -8.19 4.78 14.66
CA LEU A 37 -7.18 3.84 15.13
C LEU A 37 -6.15 4.50 16.06
N ALA A 38 -5.63 5.68 15.69
CA ALA A 38 -4.59 6.37 16.46
C ALA A 38 -5.10 6.90 17.82
N ALA A 39 -6.35 7.36 17.87
CA ALA A 39 -6.97 7.92 19.07
C ALA A 39 -7.71 6.87 19.92
N ASN A 40 -7.81 5.62 19.44
CA ASN A 40 -8.69 4.59 20.02
C ASN A 40 -10.13 5.10 20.18
N ASP A 41 -10.67 5.70 19.10
CA ASP A 41 -11.97 6.36 19.07
C ASP A 41 -12.99 5.50 18.29
N PRO A 42 -13.76 4.63 18.97
CA PRO A 42 -14.74 3.77 18.30
C PRO A 42 -15.89 4.56 17.68
N GLY A 43 -16.25 5.73 18.22
CA GLY A 43 -17.30 6.57 17.65
C GLY A 43 -16.91 7.10 16.27
N ARG A 44 -15.65 7.52 16.13
CA ARG A 44 -15.08 7.91 14.84
C ARG A 44 -15.00 6.73 13.86
N ALA A 45 -14.62 5.54 14.34
CA ALA A 45 -14.59 4.35 13.51
C ALA A 45 -15.99 3.97 12.99
N THR A 46 -17.02 4.01 13.83
CA THR A 46 -18.41 3.76 13.41
C THR A 46 -18.86 4.76 12.34
N ALA A 47 -18.52 6.04 12.47
CA ALA A 47 -18.86 7.05 11.46
C ALA A 47 -18.24 6.76 10.08
N VAL A 48 -17.03 6.17 10.03
CA VAL A 48 -16.42 5.71 8.77
C VAL A 48 -17.26 4.60 8.15
N MET A 49 -17.63 3.59 8.93
CA MET A 49 -18.46 2.47 8.47
C MET A 49 -19.83 2.93 7.94
N GLU A 50 -20.46 3.90 8.61
CA GLU A 50 -21.76 4.45 8.20
C GLU A 50 -21.68 5.30 6.91
N SER A 51 -20.50 5.87 6.62
CA SER A 51 -20.30 6.73 5.45
C SER A 51 -20.03 5.95 4.16
N ASP A 52 -19.79 4.64 4.26
CA ASP A 52 -19.40 3.77 3.15
C ASP A 52 -20.49 3.66 2.06
N ALA A 53 -21.77 3.62 2.46
CA ALA A 53 -22.90 3.58 1.54
C ALA A 53 -22.93 4.77 0.55
N ALA A 54 -22.34 5.91 0.92
CA ALA A 54 -22.22 7.05 0.01
C ALA A 54 -21.15 6.83 -1.08
N ILE A 55 -20.10 6.05 -0.80
CA ILE A 55 -19.07 5.64 -1.76
C ILE A 55 -19.67 4.63 -2.74
N ASP A 56 -20.43 3.64 -2.25
CA ASP A 56 -21.15 2.67 -3.08
C ASP A 56 -22.13 3.36 -4.05
N ALA A 57 -22.85 4.37 -3.55
CA ALA A 57 -23.77 5.14 -4.39
C ALA A 57 -23.02 5.89 -5.51
N LEU A 58 -21.82 6.41 -5.21
CA LEU A 58 -20.96 7.07 -6.20
C LEU A 58 -20.42 6.08 -7.24
N GLU A 59 -20.05 4.87 -6.83
CA GLU A 59 -19.63 3.80 -7.74
C GLU A 59 -20.73 3.52 -8.77
N ASN A 60 -21.94 3.20 -8.30
CA ASN A 60 -23.08 2.89 -9.15
C ASN A 60 -23.41 4.02 -10.13
N GLU A 61 -23.35 5.28 -9.66
CA GLU A 61 -23.60 6.42 -10.51
C GLU A 61 -22.54 6.57 -11.61
N ILE A 62 -21.25 6.43 -11.26
CA ILE A 62 -20.12 6.52 -12.20
C ILE A 62 -20.21 5.43 -13.25
N ASP A 63 -20.53 4.20 -12.85
CA ASP A 63 -20.75 3.07 -13.76
C ASP A 63 -21.89 3.35 -14.74
N GLU A 64 -23.03 3.84 -14.24
CA GLU A 64 -24.16 4.19 -15.11
C GLU A 64 -23.77 5.31 -16.09
N MET A 65 -23.09 6.36 -15.63
CA MET A 65 -22.64 7.46 -16.49
C MET A 65 -21.67 6.97 -17.58
N ALA A 66 -20.72 6.11 -17.23
CA ALA A 66 -19.76 5.56 -18.19
C ALA A 66 -20.46 4.68 -19.23
N LEU A 67 -21.41 3.83 -18.82
CA LEU A 67 -22.22 3.01 -19.72
C LEU A 67 -23.09 3.86 -20.65
N GLN A 68 -23.76 4.89 -20.12
CA GLN A 68 -24.55 5.81 -20.92
C GLN A 68 -23.70 6.56 -21.95
N LEU A 69 -22.48 6.96 -21.57
CA LEU A 69 -21.53 7.61 -22.48
C LEU A 69 -21.15 6.66 -23.62
N LEU A 70 -20.76 5.42 -23.31
CA LEU A 70 -20.43 4.41 -24.32
C LEU A 70 -21.61 4.04 -25.23
N ALA A 71 -22.82 4.01 -24.69
CA ALA A 71 -24.01 3.66 -25.45
C ALA A 71 -24.49 4.79 -26.38
N ARG A 72 -24.35 6.05 -25.96
CA ARG A 72 -24.89 7.22 -26.67
C ARG A 72 -23.88 7.90 -27.58
N THR A 73 -22.59 7.66 -27.37
CA THR A 73 -21.51 8.31 -28.11
C THR A 73 -20.53 7.27 -28.62
N GLN A 74 -19.71 7.64 -29.60
CA GLN A 74 -18.60 6.80 -30.07
C GLN A 74 -17.28 7.47 -29.68
N PRO A 75 -16.87 7.40 -28.39
CA PRO A 75 -15.60 7.96 -27.98
C PRO A 75 -14.48 7.19 -28.67
N VAL A 76 -13.46 7.92 -29.14
CA VAL A 76 -12.34 7.35 -29.89
C VAL A 76 -11.02 7.66 -29.20
N ALA A 77 -10.03 6.79 -29.39
CA ALA A 77 -8.67 6.97 -28.89
C ALA A 77 -8.63 7.37 -27.40
N GLY A 78 -8.21 8.61 -27.10
CA GLY A 78 -8.06 9.12 -25.74
C GLY A 78 -9.36 9.12 -24.92
N ASP A 79 -10.48 9.48 -25.53
CA ASP A 79 -11.78 9.53 -24.84
C ASP A 79 -12.21 8.12 -24.40
N LEU A 80 -12.02 7.13 -25.28
CA LEU A 80 -12.32 5.74 -24.95
C LEU A 80 -11.39 5.22 -23.84
N ARG A 81 -10.10 5.54 -23.91
CA ARG A 81 -9.15 5.16 -22.86
C ARG A 81 -9.53 5.77 -21.52
N PHE A 82 -9.98 7.03 -21.49
CA PHE A 82 -10.47 7.67 -20.28
C PHE A 82 -11.68 6.93 -19.70
N VAL A 83 -12.69 6.63 -20.51
CA VAL A 83 -13.91 5.97 -20.03
C VAL A 83 -13.63 4.55 -19.51
N VAL A 84 -12.79 3.78 -20.22
CA VAL A 84 -12.38 2.45 -19.75
C VAL A 84 -11.55 2.52 -18.47
N SER A 85 -10.70 3.54 -18.34
CA SER A 85 -9.90 3.75 -17.13
C SER A 85 -10.75 4.20 -15.96
N ALA A 86 -11.76 5.04 -16.21
CA ALA A 86 -12.75 5.45 -15.22
C ALA A 86 -13.45 4.25 -14.58
N LEU A 87 -13.95 3.32 -15.39
CA LEU A 87 -14.57 2.07 -14.93
C LEU A 87 -13.62 1.15 -14.14
N ARG A 88 -12.31 1.26 -14.32
CA ARG A 88 -11.33 0.49 -13.54
C ARG A 88 -10.95 1.20 -12.25
N MET A 89 -10.80 2.52 -12.33
CA MET A 89 -10.48 3.38 -11.19
C MET A 89 -11.61 3.40 -10.17
N VAL A 90 -12.88 3.37 -10.60
CA VAL A 90 -14.03 3.34 -9.70
C VAL A 90 -14.00 2.10 -8.80
N VAL A 91 -13.68 0.93 -9.37
CA VAL A 91 -13.49 -0.32 -8.63
C VAL A 91 -12.29 -0.23 -7.69
N ASP A 92 -11.16 0.32 -8.15
CA ASP A 92 -10.00 0.50 -7.25
C ASP A 92 -10.33 1.47 -6.09
N LEU A 93 -11.17 2.48 -6.30
CA LEU A 93 -11.60 3.44 -5.29
C LEU A 93 -12.58 2.83 -4.28
N GLU A 94 -13.62 2.12 -4.72
CA GLU A 94 -14.56 1.38 -3.84
C GLU A 94 -13.78 0.45 -2.93
N ARG A 95 -12.87 -0.34 -3.51
CA ARG A 95 -12.03 -1.25 -2.74
C ARG A 95 -11.05 -0.58 -1.80
N ILE A 96 -10.72 0.70 -1.97
CA ILE A 96 -9.93 1.44 -0.99
C ILE A 96 -10.85 1.90 0.16
N GLY A 97 -12.09 2.29 -0.15
CA GLY A 97 -13.15 2.54 0.83
C GLY A 97 -13.39 1.32 1.73
N ASP A 98 -13.63 0.15 1.15
CA ASP A 98 -13.78 -1.14 1.85
C ASP A 98 -12.66 -1.40 2.87
N GLU A 99 -11.41 -1.13 2.46
CA GLU A 99 -10.24 -1.39 3.30
C GLU A 99 -10.10 -0.33 4.40
N ALA A 100 -10.57 0.91 4.18
CA ALA A 100 -10.70 1.92 5.22
C ALA A 100 -11.76 1.52 6.26
N VAL A 101 -12.90 0.99 5.82
CA VAL A 101 -13.93 0.39 6.70
C VAL A 101 -13.34 -0.77 7.49
N SER A 102 -12.60 -1.66 6.84
CA SER A 102 -11.92 -2.79 7.50
C SER A 102 -10.98 -2.32 8.60
N VAL A 103 -10.21 -1.24 8.38
CA VAL A 103 -9.35 -0.63 9.41
C VAL A 103 -10.18 -0.06 10.57
N ALA A 104 -11.30 0.62 10.28
CA ALA A 104 -12.20 1.15 11.29
C ALA A 104 -12.83 0.04 12.15
N GLU A 105 -13.28 -1.06 11.53
CA GLU A 105 -13.79 -2.23 12.23
C GLU A 105 -12.76 -2.82 13.20
N GLN A 106 -11.50 -2.95 12.77
CA GLN A 106 -10.44 -3.41 13.67
C GLN A 106 -10.22 -2.45 14.84
N ALA A 107 -10.30 -1.13 14.61
CA ALA A 107 -10.18 -0.15 15.68
C ALA A 107 -11.29 -0.31 16.75
N VAL A 108 -12.54 -0.55 16.35
CA VAL A 108 -13.65 -0.85 17.28
C VAL A 108 -13.40 -2.13 18.06
N LEU A 109 -12.99 -3.21 17.39
CA LEU A 109 -12.73 -4.50 18.04
C LEU A 109 -11.59 -4.44 19.06
N MET A 110 -10.67 -3.49 18.89
CA MET A 110 -9.53 -3.27 19.77
C MET A 110 -9.80 -2.33 20.95
N GLN A 111 -10.99 -1.71 21.05
CA GLN A 111 -11.30 -0.64 22.01
C GLN A 111 -11.01 -1.00 23.47
N ASP A 112 -11.30 -2.25 23.87
CA ASP A 112 -11.20 -2.74 25.25
C ASP A 112 -9.83 -3.35 25.56
N THR A 113 -8.85 -3.21 24.66
CA THR A 113 -7.50 -3.73 24.83
C THR A 113 -6.54 -2.61 25.25
N PRO A 114 -6.36 -2.37 26.57
CA PRO A 114 -5.37 -1.40 27.06
C PRO A 114 -3.97 -1.84 26.65
N GLY A 115 -3.21 -0.94 26.02
CA GLY A 115 -1.90 -1.24 25.42
C GLY A 115 -1.87 -1.09 23.90
N CYS A 116 -2.96 -0.63 23.27
CA CYS A 116 -3.02 -0.19 21.88
C CYS A 116 -2.24 1.12 21.63
N ALA A 117 -1.08 1.30 22.27
CA ALA A 117 -0.03 2.07 21.65
C ALA A 117 0.32 1.28 20.39
N VAL A 118 -0.36 1.63 19.29
CA VAL A 118 -0.23 1.10 17.94
C VAL A 118 1.21 0.64 17.76
N ILE A 119 1.44 -0.62 17.36
CA ILE A 119 2.80 -1.09 17.08
C ILE A 119 3.50 0.03 16.31
N PRO A 120 4.65 0.55 16.78
CA PRO A 120 5.21 1.81 16.27
C PRO A 120 5.40 1.85 14.75
N GLN A 121 5.35 0.70 14.08
CA GLN A 121 5.50 0.49 12.65
C GLN A 121 4.19 0.62 11.85
N VAL A 122 3.00 0.45 12.46
CA VAL A 122 1.70 0.51 11.76
C VAL A 122 1.32 1.94 11.41
N LEU A 123 1.56 2.91 12.30
CA LEU A 123 1.32 4.34 11.99
C LEU A 123 2.15 4.84 10.79
N PRO A 124 3.47 4.56 10.72
CA PRO A 124 4.24 4.81 9.51
C PRO A 124 3.67 4.13 8.27
N MET A 125 3.24 2.86 8.36
CA MET A 125 2.64 2.18 7.20
C MET A 125 1.33 2.85 6.76
N PHE A 126 0.50 3.27 7.71
CA PHE A 126 -0.73 4.01 7.44
C PHE A 126 -0.43 5.30 6.68
N GLN A 127 0.53 6.09 7.16
CA GLN A 127 0.96 7.33 6.51
C GLN A 127 1.41 7.08 5.07
N ARG A 128 2.22 6.05 4.85
CA ARG A 128 2.70 5.70 3.52
C ARG A 128 1.61 5.24 2.56
N ALA A 129 0.66 4.44 3.05
CA ALA A 129 -0.50 4.02 2.25
C ALA A 129 -1.38 5.23 1.87
N ARG A 130 -1.58 6.16 2.80
CA ARG A 130 -2.26 7.44 2.58
C ARG A 130 -1.52 8.32 1.58
N ASP A 131 -0.20 8.49 1.72
CA ASP A 131 0.60 9.30 0.80
C ASP A 131 0.55 8.74 -0.62
N ALA A 132 0.61 7.41 -0.76
CA ALA A 132 0.44 6.75 -2.05
C ALA A 132 -0.94 7.02 -2.65
N TYR A 133 -2.00 6.99 -1.84
CA TYR A 133 -3.35 7.33 -2.26
C TYR A 133 -3.47 8.79 -2.71
N GLU A 134 -3.01 9.74 -1.90
CA GLU A 134 -3.07 11.16 -2.20
C GLU A 134 -2.27 11.50 -3.47
N GLN A 135 -1.08 10.88 -3.63
CA GLN A 135 -0.28 11.03 -4.84
C GLN A 135 -1.00 10.44 -6.06
N ALA A 136 -1.65 9.29 -5.96
CA ALA A 136 -2.42 8.69 -7.06
C ALA A 136 -3.57 9.61 -7.51
N VAL A 137 -4.32 10.16 -6.57
CA VAL A 137 -5.43 11.09 -6.83
C VAL A 137 -4.91 12.40 -7.43
N ARG A 138 -3.78 12.92 -6.93
CA ARG A 138 -3.13 14.11 -7.47
C ARG A 138 -2.70 13.89 -8.92
N VAL A 139 -2.01 12.78 -9.19
CA VAL A 139 -1.55 12.40 -10.52
C VAL A 139 -2.72 12.26 -11.50
N PHE A 140 -3.83 11.66 -11.07
CA PHE A 140 -5.06 11.61 -11.87
C PHE A 140 -5.63 13.00 -12.14
N ARG A 141 -5.75 13.85 -11.10
CA ARG A 141 -6.29 15.21 -11.20
C ARG A 141 -5.47 16.12 -12.12
N GLU A 142 -4.15 15.98 -12.10
CA GLU A 142 -3.22 16.79 -12.89
C GLU A 142 -2.82 16.15 -14.23
N ASN A 143 -3.24 14.91 -14.48
CA ASN A 143 -2.92 14.11 -15.67
C ASN A 143 -1.39 13.97 -15.91
N ARG A 144 -0.65 13.67 -14.84
CA ARG A 144 0.83 13.59 -14.82
C ARG A 144 1.32 12.16 -15.08
N ALA A 145 1.45 11.76 -16.35
CA ALA A 145 1.85 10.39 -16.70
C ALA A 145 3.27 10.01 -16.23
N ASP A 146 4.18 10.98 -16.16
CA ASP A 146 5.54 10.83 -15.66
C ASP A 146 5.59 10.52 -14.16
N GLU A 147 4.82 11.25 -13.36
CA GLU A 147 4.67 10.99 -11.92
C GLU A 147 3.95 9.66 -11.68
N ALA A 148 2.97 9.31 -12.52
CA ALA A 148 2.32 8.00 -12.48
C ALA A 148 3.32 6.85 -12.65
N LEU A 149 4.22 6.96 -13.62
CA LEU A 149 5.25 5.96 -13.90
C LEU A 149 6.22 5.78 -12.72
N GLN A 150 6.60 6.87 -12.06
CA GLN A 150 7.45 6.82 -10.87
C GLN A 150 6.80 6.02 -9.73
N MET A 151 5.50 6.21 -9.51
CA MET A 151 4.75 5.43 -8.51
C MET A 151 4.76 3.94 -8.85
N ILE A 152 4.52 3.58 -10.11
CA ILE A 152 4.46 2.19 -10.58
C ILE A 152 5.79 1.46 -10.35
N HIS A 153 6.92 2.15 -10.55
CA HIS A 153 8.24 1.58 -10.28
C HIS A 153 8.50 1.32 -8.78
N GLY A 154 7.78 1.99 -7.88
CA GLY A 154 7.88 1.83 -6.43
C GLY A 154 7.00 0.73 -5.81
N ASP A 155 6.21 -0.02 -6.60
CA ASP A 155 5.19 -0.98 -6.13
C ASP A 155 5.72 -2.05 -5.14
N GLY A 156 6.99 -2.44 -5.27
CA GLY A 156 7.59 -3.47 -4.41
C GLY A 156 7.65 -3.10 -2.92
N GLU A 157 7.55 -1.82 -2.59
CA GLU A 157 7.79 -1.35 -1.23
C GLU A 157 6.62 -1.66 -0.26
N ALA A 158 5.39 -1.66 -0.75
CA ALA A 158 4.21 -1.94 0.07
C ALA A 158 4.28 -3.34 0.69
N LEU A 159 4.59 -4.36 -0.13
CA LEU A 159 4.72 -5.74 0.31
C LEU A 159 5.91 -5.94 1.25
N GLN A 160 7.04 -5.28 0.97
CA GLN A 160 8.21 -5.33 1.87
C GLN A 160 7.90 -4.71 3.24
N CYS A 161 7.06 -3.68 3.30
CA CYS A 161 6.60 -3.11 4.56
C CYS A 161 5.72 -4.09 5.34
N GLU A 162 4.77 -4.75 4.68
CA GLU A 162 3.92 -5.78 5.28
C GLU A 162 4.74 -6.91 5.89
N VAL A 163 5.68 -7.47 5.11
CA VAL A 163 6.53 -8.59 5.57
C VAL A 163 7.32 -8.20 6.81
N ARG A 164 7.94 -7.01 6.83
CA ARG A 164 8.71 -6.52 8.00
C ARG A 164 7.85 -6.39 9.25
N ILE A 165 6.64 -5.83 9.12
CA ILE A 165 5.72 -5.65 10.25
C ILE A 165 5.27 -7.01 10.79
N ILE A 166 4.90 -7.94 9.91
CA ILE A 166 4.47 -9.29 10.31
C ILE A 166 5.62 -10.04 11.00
N GLN A 167 6.86 -9.95 10.48
CA GLN A 167 8.03 -10.54 11.13
C GLN A 167 8.25 -9.98 12.54
N GLY A 168 8.20 -8.65 12.71
CA GLY A 168 8.34 -8.02 14.03
C GLY A 168 7.22 -8.41 14.99
N ILE A 169 5.99 -8.65 14.50
CA ILE A 169 4.89 -9.19 15.31
C ILE A 169 5.21 -10.61 15.79
N MET A 170 5.70 -11.48 14.90
CA MET A 170 6.04 -12.87 15.23
C MET A 170 7.19 -12.98 16.22
N GLU A 171 8.22 -12.13 16.07
CA GLU A 171 9.33 -12.03 17.01
C GLU A 171 8.83 -11.66 18.41
N ARG A 172 7.96 -10.64 18.51
CA ARG A 172 7.36 -10.25 19.79
C ARG A 172 6.46 -11.32 20.38
N LEU A 173 5.67 -12.03 19.58
CA LEU A 173 4.86 -13.14 20.08
C LEU A 173 5.70 -14.30 20.61
N SER A 174 6.91 -14.48 20.08
CA SER A 174 7.85 -15.52 20.49
C SER A 174 8.62 -15.15 21.76
N ASP A 175 8.70 -13.87 22.10
CA ASP A 175 9.31 -13.35 23.33
C ASP A 175 8.26 -13.24 24.46
N PRO A 176 8.34 -14.09 25.51
CA PRO A 176 7.42 -14.02 26.65
C PRO A 176 7.46 -12.68 27.40
N ALA A 177 8.55 -11.91 27.29
CA ALA A 177 8.69 -10.62 27.94
C ALA A 177 8.01 -9.46 27.18
N SER A 178 7.58 -9.67 25.93
CA SER A 178 7.06 -8.59 25.06
C SER A 178 5.67 -8.07 25.48
N GLY A 179 4.93 -8.88 26.24
CA GLY A 179 3.55 -8.61 26.66
C GLY A 179 2.52 -8.60 25.51
N LEU A 180 2.91 -8.90 24.26
CA LEU A 180 2.01 -8.93 23.12
C LEU A 180 1.13 -10.17 23.16
N LYS A 181 -0.20 -9.97 23.18
CA LYS A 181 -1.17 -11.07 23.19
C LYS A 181 -1.53 -11.49 21.75
N PRO A 182 -1.71 -12.80 21.47
CA PRO A 182 -2.08 -13.28 20.14
C PRO A 182 -3.33 -12.63 19.52
N PRO A 183 -4.44 -12.37 20.26
CA PRO A 183 -5.60 -11.67 19.70
C PRO A 183 -5.28 -10.26 19.18
N LEU A 184 -4.47 -9.50 19.92
CA LEU A 184 -4.05 -8.16 19.52
C LEU A 184 -3.15 -8.22 18.26
N ALA A 185 -2.24 -9.18 18.20
CA ALA A 185 -1.40 -9.40 17.02
C ALA A 185 -2.22 -9.71 15.76
N MET A 186 -3.29 -10.50 15.88
CA MET A 186 -4.19 -10.80 14.78
C MET A 186 -4.83 -9.54 14.20
N HIS A 187 -5.42 -8.67 15.04
CA HIS A 187 -6.03 -7.42 14.58
C HIS A 187 -5.03 -6.52 13.86
N ILE A 188 -3.80 -6.44 14.38
CA ILE A 188 -2.75 -5.63 13.76
C ILE A 188 -2.30 -6.20 12.42
N ILE A 189 -2.22 -7.52 12.28
CA ILE A 189 -1.96 -8.16 10.99
C ILE A 189 -3.07 -7.81 10.00
N LEU A 190 -4.34 -7.86 10.40
CA LEU A 190 -5.46 -7.51 9.52
C LEU A 190 -5.38 -6.04 9.06
N ILE A 191 -5.13 -5.10 9.97
CA ILE A 191 -4.89 -3.68 9.65
C ILE A 191 -3.72 -3.55 8.65
N THR A 192 -2.60 -4.22 8.91
CA THR A 192 -1.41 -4.20 8.05
C THR A 192 -1.75 -4.65 6.64
N ARG A 193 -2.56 -5.71 6.48
CA ARG A 193 -2.98 -6.20 5.16
C ARG A 193 -3.89 -5.21 4.45
N SER A 194 -4.84 -4.59 5.15
CA SER A 194 -5.70 -3.56 4.57
C SER A 194 -4.88 -2.37 4.08
N LEU A 195 -3.90 -1.93 4.86
CA LEU A 195 -2.97 -0.87 4.45
C LEU A 195 -2.15 -1.23 3.21
N THR A 196 -1.66 -2.46 3.09
CA THR A 196 -0.98 -2.91 1.86
C THR A 196 -1.92 -2.83 0.67
N ARG A 197 -3.17 -3.25 0.83
CA ARG A 197 -4.16 -3.26 -0.25
C ARG A 197 -4.50 -1.85 -0.70
N ILE A 198 -4.69 -0.91 0.24
CA ILE A 198 -4.88 0.52 -0.04
C ILE A 198 -3.72 1.06 -0.87
N TRP A 199 -2.49 0.81 -0.43
CA TRP A 199 -1.30 1.28 -1.12
C TRP A 199 -1.22 0.70 -2.53
N ARG A 200 -1.33 -0.62 -2.69
CA ARG A 200 -1.24 -1.27 -4.00
C ARG A 200 -2.35 -0.84 -4.96
N ARG A 201 -3.57 -0.64 -4.49
CA ARG A 201 -4.68 -0.10 -5.31
C ARG A 201 -4.42 1.35 -5.73
N SER A 202 -3.75 2.13 -4.89
CA SER A 202 -3.29 3.47 -5.27
C SER A 202 -2.28 3.43 -6.42
N ILE A 203 -1.42 2.40 -6.47
CA ILE A 203 -0.55 2.16 -7.63
C ILE A 203 -1.38 1.78 -8.87
N ASN A 204 -2.42 0.94 -8.75
CA ASN A 204 -3.31 0.64 -9.88
C ASN A 204 -3.96 1.92 -10.45
N ILE A 205 -4.37 2.86 -9.59
CA ILE A 205 -4.90 4.15 -10.04
C ILE A 205 -3.86 4.90 -10.90
N ALA A 206 -2.59 4.93 -10.47
CA ALA A 206 -1.51 5.51 -11.27
C ALA A 206 -1.31 4.77 -12.61
N GLU A 207 -1.41 3.44 -12.64
CA GLU A 207 -1.37 2.66 -13.89
C GLU A 207 -2.46 3.09 -14.87
N HIS A 208 -3.68 3.32 -14.38
CA HIS A 208 -4.79 3.78 -15.22
C HIS A 208 -4.52 5.19 -15.77
N VAL A 209 -3.94 6.10 -14.97
CA VAL A 209 -3.53 7.45 -15.44
C VAL A 209 -2.48 7.36 -16.55
N TYR A 210 -1.47 6.50 -16.36
CA TYR A 210 -0.44 6.26 -17.37
C TYR A 210 -1.08 5.74 -18.68
N PHE A 211 -1.97 4.75 -18.58
CA PHE A 211 -2.68 4.19 -19.72
C PHE A 211 -3.54 5.22 -20.47
N ILE A 212 -4.23 6.11 -19.76
CA ILE A 212 -5.00 7.21 -20.39
C ILE A 212 -4.11 8.01 -21.34
N SER A 213 -2.91 8.38 -20.86
CA SER A 213 -1.98 9.26 -21.57
C SER A 213 -1.21 8.54 -22.67
N GLN A 214 -0.60 7.39 -22.37
CA GLN A 214 0.33 6.70 -23.28
C GLN A 214 -0.34 5.63 -24.14
N GLY A 215 -1.49 5.11 -23.72
CA GLY A 215 -2.19 4.03 -24.43
C GLY A 215 -1.59 2.63 -24.24
N GLU A 216 -0.55 2.50 -23.41
CA GLU A 216 0.12 1.23 -23.11
C GLU A 216 -0.20 0.77 -21.69
N SER A 217 -0.42 -0.53 -21.52
CA SER A 217 -0.69 -1.15 -20.22
C SER A 217 0.58 -1.81 -19.67
N LEU A 218 1.02 -1.39 -18.49
CA LEU A 218 2.25 -1.89 -17.85
C LEU A 218 2.06 -3.21 -17.08
N LYS A 219 0.82 -3.69 -16.92
CA LYS A 219 0.45 -4.86 -16.08
C LYS A 219 1.21 -6.16 -16.36
N HIS A 220 1.75 -6.35 -17.57
CA HIS A 220 2.43 -7.60 -17.96
C HIS A 220 3.78 -7.41 -18.69
N ASN A 221 4.32 -6.19 -18.78
CA ASN A 221 5.66 -5.97 -19.37
C ASN A 221 6.82 -6.37 -18.43
N LYS A 222 6.54 -6.85 -17.20
CA LYS A 222 7.55 -7.37 -16.27
C LYS A 222 8.18 -8.71 -16.70
N LEU A 223 7.73 -9.35 -17.78
CA LEU A 223 8.30 -10.61 -18.27
C LEU A 223 9.57 -10.45 -19.13
N ASP A 224 9.92 -9.22 -19.54
CA ASP A 224 11.15 -8.95 -20.29
C ASP A 224 12.32 -8.47 -19.42
N ASP A 225 12.10 -8.24 -18.11
CA ASP A 225 13.17 -7.87 -17.16
C ASP A 225 13.69 -9.10 -16.38
N LYS A 226 14.24 -10.08 -17.11
CA LYS A 226 15.04 -11.18 -16.52
C LYS A 226 16.48 -10.72 -16.26
N THR A 227 16.71 -9.66 -15.49
CA THR A 227 18.08 -9.33 -15.01
C THR A 227 18.19 -8.97 -13.54
N THR A 228 17.11 -8.83 -12.78
CA THR A 228 17.22 -8.72 -11.31
C THR A 228 17.04 -10.08 -10.65
N ALA A 229 18.10 -10.89 -10.67
CA ALA A 229 18.25 -11.97 -9.71
C ALA A 229 18.19 -11.37 -8.29
N PRO A 230 17.42 -11.94 -7.34
CA PRO A 230 17.49 -11.49 -5.97
C PRO A 230 18.92 -11.72 -5.46
N ALA A 231 19.54 -10.66 -4.91
CA ALA A 231 20.84 -10.74 -4.27
C ALA A 231 20.82 -11.86 -3.22
N PRO A 232 21.81 -12.76 -3.19
CA PRO A 232 21.83 -13.81 -2.18
C PRO A 232 21.97 -13.15 -0.80
N LEU A 233 21.10 -13.56 0.12
CA LEU A 233 21.24 -13.28 1.54
C LEU A 233 22.58 -13.91 1.97
N ALA A 234 23.63 -13.09 2.09
CA ALA A 234 24.91 -13.54 2.59
C ALA A 234 24.75 -13.92 4.06
N ALA A 235 24.92 -15.20 4.34
CA ALA A 235 25.17 -15.73 5.66
C ALA A 235 26.56 -15.28 6.11
N GLU A 236 26.62 -14.36 7.07
CA GLU A 236 27.79 -14.19 7.93
C GLU A 236 27.54 -14.96 9.23
N MET A 237 27.93 -16.23 9.23
CA MET A 237 28.23 -16.97 10.45
C MET A 237 29.55 -17.72 10.26
N ASP A 238 30.55 -17.22 10.98
CA ASP A 238 31.73 -17.90 11.52
C ASP A 238 32.55 -18.82 10.60
N ALA A 239 33.65 -18.27 10.09
CA ALA A 239 34.82 -19.04 9.67
C ALA A 239 36.06 -18.49 10.39
N ALA A 240 36.23 -18.88 11.65
CA ALA A 240 37.50 -18.79 12.37
C ALA A 240 37.87 -20.17 12.94
N ALA A 241 38.17 -21.11 12.05
CA ALA A 241 38.90 -22.32 12.41
C ALA A 241 39.68 -22.86 11.21
N ALA A 242 40.98 -23.09 11.44
CA ALA A 242 41.95 -23.84 10.66
C ALA A 242 42.82 -23.07 9.62
N GLY A 243 44.13 -23.18 9.83
CA GLY A 243 45.22 -22.64 9.03
C GLY A 243 46.44 -22.31 9.91
N ASP A 244 47.08 -23.24 10.62
CA ASP A 244 48.02 -24.28 10.15
C ASP A 244 49.50 -23.90 10.43
N GLY A 245 50.31 -24.90 10.83
CA GLY A 245 51.71 -25.00 10.40
C GLY A 245 52.85 -24.33 11.20
N ALA A 246 53.23 -24.96 12.31
CA ALA A 246 54.60 -25.45 12.63
C ALA A 246 55.91 -24.65 12.33
N ALA A 247 56.73 -24.61 13.38
CA ALA A 247 58.19 -24.86 13.45
C ALA A 247 59.21 -23.70 13.37
N ALA A 248 59.90 -23.46 14.50
CA ALA A 248 61.37 -23.29 14.56
C ALA A 248 61.88 -23.51 16.00
N ALA A 249 63.09 -24.06 16.11
CA ALA A 249 63.65 -24.78 17.25
C ALA A 249 64.70 -24.00 18.08
N GLN A 250 65.03 -24.57 19.25
CA GLN A 250 66.26 -24.43 20.08
C GLN A 250 66.43 -23.09 20.83
N LYS A 251 66.85 -23.04 22.11
CA LYS A 251 67.93 -23.78 22.79
C LYS A 251 67.85 -23.54 24.32
N ALA A 252 68.13 -24.56 25.13
CA ALA A 252 68.41 -24.46 26.58
C ALA A 252 69.82 -23.81 26.82
N PRO A 253 70.27 -23.46 28.05
CA PRO A 253 70.39 -24.39 29.19
C PRO A 253 70.23 -23.81 30.63
N ALA A 254 70.14 -24.75 31.61
CA ALA A 254 70.74 -24.76 32.96
C ALA A 254 70.36 -23.65 33.98
N VAL A 255 70.41 -23.79 35.31
CA VAL A 255 70.61 -24.81 36.37
C VAL A 255 70.29 -24.04 37.69
N ASP A 256 69.78 -24.71 38.72
CA ASP A 256 69.75 -24.39 40.18
C ASP A 256 69.63 -22.93 40.70
N GLU A 257 68.67 -22.71 41.63
CA GLU A 257 68.95 -22.23 43.00
C GLU A 257 67.66 -22.15 43.85
N ASP A 258 67.68 -22.90 44.96
CA ASP A 258 67.12 -22.67 46.31
C ASP A 258 66.00 -21.63 46.55
N ALA A 259 64.94 -22.04 47.27
CA ALA A 259 64.68 -21.66 48.67
C ALA A 259 63.19 -21.77 49.08
N GLU A 260 63.00 -22.46 50.21
CA GLU A 260 61.84 -22.50 51.16
C GLU A 260 60.48 -23.07 50.73
#